data_AF-A0A0F9AYM6-F1
#
_entry.id   AF-A0A0F9AYM6-F1
#
_cell.length_a   1.000
_cell.length_b   1.000
_cell.length_c   1.000
_cell.angle_alpha   90.00
_cell.angle_beta   90.00
_cell.angle_gamma   90.00
#
_symmetry.space_group_name_H-M   'P 1'
#
loop_
_entity.id
_entity.type
_entity.pdbx_description
1 polymer ?
#
loop_
_entity_poly.entity_id
_entity_poly.type
_entity_poly.pdbx_seq_one_letter_code
_entity_poly.pdbx_strand_id
1 'polypeptide(L)'
;MTAGDIKIRTGEHGDSFSGIVLNGVDDYLEIDAIATYEAGANNVVGTISAWVNIPNITGTYAIFGVGVNAAISNIRLVIKAGKINAFADAAGTDQFDVISTTATITPHKWHHVCVVHHGDR
;
A
#
# COMPACT_ATOMS: atom_id res chain seq x y z
N MET A 1 -3.90 -2.91 -24.98
CA MET A 1 -3.33 -2.28 -23.77
C MET A 1 -3.35 -3.35 -22.70
N THR A 2 -2.19 -3.67 -22.14
CA THR A 2 -2.04 -4.65 -21.06
C THR A 2 -2.73 -4.13 -19.79
N ALA A 3 -3.37 -5.04 -19.05
CA ALA A 3 -3.96 -4.72 -17.76
C ALA A 3 -2.86 -4.24 -16.80
N GLY A 4 -3.05 -3.08 -16.15
CA GLY A 4 -2.14 -2.57 -15.12
C GLY A 4 -1.62 -1.14 -15.31
N ASP A 5 -1.87 -0.50 -16.44
CA ASP A 5 -1.38 0.88 -16.66
C ASP A 5 -2.27 1.91 -15.93
N ILE A 6 -1.74 2.53 -14.87
CA ILE A 6 -2.37 3.68 -14.19
C ILE A 6 -1.93 4.96 -14.89
N LYS A 7 -2.87 5.70 -15.47
CA LYS A 7 -2.61 7.03 -16.07
C LYS A 7 -3.12 8.12 -15.15
N ILE A 8 -2.22 8.80 -14.44
CA ILE A 8 -2.53 10.04 -13.70
C ILE A 8 -2.22 11.21 -14.64
N ARG A 9 -3.27 11.93 -15.08
CA ARG A 9 -3.13 13.15 -15.89
C ARG A 9 -3.68 14.32 -15.10
N THR A 10 -2.87 15.33 -14.89
CA THR A 10 -3.31 16.67 -14.49
C THR A 10 -2.97 17.61 -15.64
N GLY A 11 -4.00 18.18 -16.27
CA GLY A 11 -3.83 19.03 -17.44
C GLY A 11 -3.94 20.50 -17.07
N GLU A 12 -3.06 21.33 -17.65
CA GLU A 12 -3.49 22.62 -18.16
C GLU A 12 -3.68 22.51 -19.68
N HIS A 13 -4.68 23.25 -20.18
CA HIS A 13 -5.10 23.45 -21.56
C HIS A 13 -6.18 22.51 -22.14
N GLY A 14 -7.43 22.95 -22.00
CA GLY A 14 -8.38 22.99 -23.13
C GLY A 14 -9.47 21.93 -23.20
N ASP A 15 -9.20 20.70 -22.75
CA ASP A 15 -10.16 19.59 -22.89
C ASP A 15 -10.62 19.06 -21.53
N SER A 16 -11.90 18.70 -21.43
CA SER A 16 -12.51 18.13 -20.23
C SER A 16 -11.92 16.75 -19.93
N PHE A 17 -10.89 16.71 -19.08
CA PHE A 17 -10.34 15.48 -18.55
C PHE A 17 -10.79 15.26 -17.10
N SER A 18 -11.12 14.01 -16.77
CA SER A 18 -11.30 13.57 -15.39
C SER A 18 -9.95 13.60 -14.67
N GLY A 19 -9.76 14.56 -13.76
CA GLY A 19 -8.60 14.62 -12.87
C GLY A 19 -8.87 13.86 -11.56
N ILE A 20 -7.81 13.39 -10.91
CA ILE A 20 -7.87 12.91 -9.52
C ILE A 20 -7.63 14.10 -8.60
N VAL A 21 -8.59 14.39 -7.70
CA VAL A 21 -8.42 15.40 -6.65
C VAL A 21 -8.04 14.67 -5.39
N LEU A 22 -6.80 14.88 -4.93
CA LEU A 22 -6.33 14.41 -3.63
C LEU A 22 -6.39 15.60 -2.67
N ASN A 23 -7.38 15.64 -1.78
CA ASN A 23 -7.66 16.80 -0.91
C ASN A 23 -6.93 16.76 0.45
N GLY A 24 -6.14 15.71 0.68
CA GLY A 24 -5.43 15.43 1.92
C GLY A 24 -6.26 14.70 2.98
N VAL A 25 -7.50 14.29 2.68
CA VAL A 25 -8.42 13.62 3.60
C VAL A 25 -8.94 12.34 2.94
N ASP A 26 -8.52 11.19 3.48
CA ASP A 26 -8.95 9.85 3.04
C ASP A 26 -8.80 9.61 1.53
N ASP A 27 -7.75 10.18 0.93
CA ASP A 27 -7.44 9.93 -0.49
C ASP A 27 -6.68 8.62 -0.67
N TYR A 28 -7.13 7.81 -1.62
CA TYR A 28 -6.45 6.59 -2.03
C TYR A 28 -6.69 6.29 -3.51
N LEU A 29 -5.80 5.48 -4.08
CA LEU A 29 -6.03 4.86 -5.37
C LEU A 29 -6.44 3.40 -5.14
N GLU A 30 -7.63 3.05 -5.60
CA GLU A 30 -8.14 1.68 -5.56
C GLU A 30 -7.99 1.02 -6.94
N ILE A 31 -7.49 -0.22 -6.92
CA ILE A 31 -7.25 -1.01 -8.13
C ILE A 31 -7.77 -2.42 -7.88
N ASP A 32 -9.08 -2.62 -8.04
CA ASP A 32 -9.76 -3.90 -7.80
C ASP A 32 -9.11 -5.08 -8.55
N ALA A 33 -8.63 -4.80 -9.76
CA ALA A 33 -8.03 -5.81 -10.63
C ALA A 33 -6.78 -6.45 -10.02
N ILE A 34 -6.01 -5.73 -9.20
CA ILE A 34 -4.74 -6.26 -8.66
C ILE A 34 -5.00 -7.38 -7.65
N ALA A 35 -6.00 -7.20 -6.79
CA ALA A 35 -6.35 -8.16 -5.76
C ALA A 35 -6.84 -9.48 -6.38
N THR A 36 -7.68 -9.37 -7.41
CA THR A 36 -8.24 -10.54 -8.11
C THR A 36 -7.17 -11.28 -8.91
N TYR A 37 -6.28 -10.54 -9.57
CA TYR A 37 -5.19 -11.13 -10.36
C TYR A 37 -4.20 -11.87 -9.46
N GLU A 38 -3.72 -11.24 -8.39
CA GLU A 38 -2.74 -11.82 -7.46
C GLU A 38 -3.31 -13.03 -6.70
N ALA A 39 -4.58 -12.96 -6.29
CA ALA A 39 -5.26 -14.10 -5.65
C ALA A 39 -5.41 -15.29 -6.61
N GLY A 40 -5.78 -15.04 -7.88
CA GLY A 40 -5.90 -16.07 -8.90
C GLY A 40 -4.56 -16.71 -9.28
N ALA A 41 -3.46 -15.95 -9.19
CA ALA A 41 -2.11 -16.43 -9.47
C ALA A 41 -1.55 -17.36 -8.38
N ASN A 42 -2.12 -17.36 -7.17
CA ASN A 42 -1.60 -18.09 -6.00
C ASN A 42 -0.10 -17.81 -5.76
N ASN A 43 0.30 -16.54 -5.86
CA ASN A 43 1.69 -16.16 -5.65
C ASN A 43 2.11 -16.40 -4.19
N VAL A 44 3.17 -17.19 -4.02
CA VAL A 44 3.76 -17.53 -2.70
C VAL A 44 5.09 -16.82 -2.44
N VAL A 45 5.50 -15.95 -3.35
CA VAL A 45 6.69 -15.09 -3.25
C VAL A 45 6.35 -13.74 -3.86
N GLY A 46 7.01 -12.68 -3.39
CA GLY A 46 6.77 -11.36 -3.96
C GLY A 46 7.47 -10.24 -3.22
N THR A 47 7.43 -9.05 -3.82
CA THR A 47 7.92 -7.83 -3.20
C THR A 47 6.92 -6.70 -3.42
N ILE A 48 6.55 -6.03 -2.34
CA ILE A 48 5.84 -4.74 -2.39
C ILE A 48 6.85 -3.67 -2.04
N SER A 49 7.04 -2.69 -2.92
CA SER A 49 7.92 -1.55 -2.67
C SER A 49 7.28 -0.22 -3.04
N ALA A 50 7.67 0.82 -2.32
CA ALA A 50 7.21 2.18 -2.56
C ALA A 50 8.25 3.21 -2.10
N TRP A 51 8.21 4.39 -2.71
CA TRP A 51 8.81 5.59 -2.14
C TRP A 51 7.75 6.33 -1.32
N VAL A 52 8.09 6.65 -0.07
CA VAL A 52 7.14 7.25 0.88
C VAL A 52 7.72 8.53 1.47
N ASN A 53 6.85 9.51 1.70
CA ASN A 53 7.14 10.75 2.40
C ASN A 53 5.97 11.05 3.34
N ILE A 54 6.22 10.98 4.65
CA ILE A 54 5.18 11.17 5.66
C ILE A 54 5.31 12.53 6.35
N PRO A 55 4.19 13.14 6.77
CA PRO A 55 4.22 14.45 7.40
C PRO A 55 4.67 14.42 8.86
N ASN A 56 4.51 13.30 9.58
CA ASN A 56 4.97 13.14 10.96
C ASN A 56 5.12 11.64 11.32
N ILE A 57 5.61 11.34 12.54
CA ILE A 57 5.79 9.97 13.05
C ILE A 57 4.73 9.54 14.07
N THR A 58 3.67 10.31 14.30
CA THR A 58 2.67 9.99 15.34
C THR A 58 1.47 9.24 14.77
N GLY A 59 1.19 9.39 13.47
CA GLY A 59 0.04 8.79 12.80
C GLY A 59 0.24 7.33 12.33
N THR A 60 -0.79 6.85 11.64
CA THR A 60 -0.74 5.65 10.80
C THR A 60 -0.93 6.07 9.34
N TYR A 61 -0.02 5.68 8.47
CA TYR A 61 -0.03 6.02 7.05
C TYR A 61 -0.06 4.74 6.21
N ALA A 62 -1.13 4.55 5.44
CA ALA A 62 -1.24 3.42 4.53
C ALA A 62 -0.28 3.60 3.34
N ILE A 63 0.42 2.53 2.98
CA ILE A 63 1.27 2.47 1.77
C ILE A 63 0.61 1.55 0.75
N PHE A 64 0.17 0.38 1.20
CA PHE A 64 -0.51 -0.63 0.39
C PHE A 64 -1.46 -1.43 1.27
N GLY A 65 -2.59 -1.84 0.69
CA GLY A 65 -3.53 -2.75 1.30
C GLY A 65 -4.22 -3.58 0.24
N VAL A 66 -4.38 -4.87 0.50
CA VAL A 66 -5.24 -5.76 -0.27
C VAL A 66 -6.10 -6.55 0.69
N GLY A 67 -7.38 -6.72 0.37
CA GLY A 67 -8.30 -7.46 1.22
C GLY A 67 -9.73 -7.35 0.72
N VAL A 68 -10.64 -7.97 1.47
CA VAL A 68 -12.08 -7.91 1.19
C VAL A 68 -12.78 -6.97 2.17
N ASN A 69 -13.81 -6.26 1.70
CA ASN A 69 -14.57 -5.23 2.42
C ASN A 69 -15.36 -5.74 3.65
N ALA A 70 -15.10 -6.97 4.12
CA ALA A 70 -15.81 -7.62 5.23
C ALA A 70 -14.88 -8.04 6.39
N ALA A 71 -13.67 -7.47 6.49
CA ALA A 71 -12.69 -7.76 7.55
C ALA A 71 -12.37 -9.27 7.69
N ILE A 72 -12.51 -10.03 6.60
CA ILE A 72 -12.22 -11.46 6.63
C ILE A 72 -10.73 -11.65 6.43
N SER A 73 -10.13 -11.14 5.36
CA SER A 73 -8.68 -11.28 5.20
C SER A 73 -8.10 -10.05 4.54
N ASN A 74 -6.95 -9.60 5.04
CA ASN A 74 -6.19 -8.52 4.43
C ASN A 74 -4.69 -8.67 4.66
N ILE A 75 -3.93 -8.05 3.76
CA ILE A 75 -2.50 -7.81 3.88
C ILE A 75 -2.30 -6.30 3.79
N ARG A 76 -1.55 -5.72 4.72
CA ARG A 76 -1.32 -4.29 4.81
C ARG A 76 0.15 -3.98 5.04
N LEU A 77 0.62 -2.95 4.33
CA LEU A 77 1.89 -2.27 4.57
C LEU A 77 1.59 -0.84 4.98
N VAL A 78 2.01 -0.47 6.19
CA VAL A 78 1.77 0.83 6.77
C VAL A 78 3.02 1.39 7.45
N ILE A 79 3.03 2.69 7.70
CA ILE A 79 3.88 3.29 8.71
C ILE A 79 3.01 3.59 9.93
N LYS A 80 3.31 2.97 11.07
CA LYS A 80 2.59 3.16 12.34
C LYS A 80 3.55 3.69 13.37
N ALA A 81 3.26 4.86 13.93
CA ALA A 81 4.11 5.51 14.92
C ALA A 81 5.60 5.62 14.47
N GLY A 82 5.82 5.96 13.19
CA GLY A 82 7.15 6.11 12.61
C GLY A 82 7.89 4.79 12.32
N LYS A 83 7.25 3.64 12.51
CA LYS A 83 7.79 2.31 12.20
C LYS A 83 7.09 1.71 10.98
N ILE A 84 7.87 1.08 10.11
CA ILE A 84 7.34 0.28 9.00
C ILE A 84 6.70 -0.97 9.61
N ASN A 85 5.46 -1.25 9.27
CA ASN A 85 4.70 -2.39 9.76
C ASN A 85 4.06 -3.10 8.57
N ALA A 86 4.39 -4.38 8.39
CA ALA A 86 3.70 -5.27 7.47
C ALA A 86 2.92 -6.29 8.29
N PHE A 87 1.63 -6.43 8.05
CA PHE A 87 0.82 -7.39 8.77
C PHE A 87 -0.28 -7.98 7.89
N ALA A 88 -0.76 -9.15 8.27
CA ALA A 88 -1.89 -9.78 7.63
C ALA A 88 -2.76 -10.46 8.67
N ASP A 89 -4.07 -10.39 8.46
CA ASP A 89 -5.06 -11.12 9.24
C ASP A 89 -5.95 -11.97 8.32
N ALA A 90 -6.41 -13.09 8.84
CA ALA A 90 -7.38 -13.98 8.21
C ALA A 90 -8.41 -14.43 9.25
N ALA A 91 -9.67 -14.13 8.99
CA ALA A 91 -10.83 -14.20 9.87
C ALA A 91 -10.55 -13.67 11.29
N GLY A 92 -9.87 -12.52 11.41
CA GLY A 92 -9.50 -11.94 12.70
C GLY A 92 -8.36 -12.65 13.43
N THR A 93 -7.66 -13.58 12.77
CA THR A 93 -6.44 -14.23 13.27
C THR A 93 -5.23 -13.67 12.55
N ASP A 94 -4.29 -13.11 13.30
CA ASP A 94 -3.02 -12.62 12.76
C ASP A 94 -2.25 -13.77 12.09
N GLN A 95 -1.92 -13.58 10.82
CA GLN A 95 -1.06 -14.48 10.05
C GLN A 95 0.41 -14.10 10.24
N PHE A 96 0.69 -12.80 10.21
CA PHE A 96 1.96 -12.22 10.60
C PHE A 96 1.79 -10.77 11.03
N ASP A 97 2.68 -10.32 11.90
CA ASP A 97 2.87 -8.90 12.24
C ASP A 97 4.37 -8.63 12.36
N VAL A 98 4.90 -7.91 11.38
CA VAL A 98 6.33 -7.62 11.25
C VAL A 98 6.53 -6.11 11.34
N ILE A 99 7.13 -5.69 12.45
CA ILE A 99 7.46 -4.29 12.73
C ILE A 99 8.96 -4.11 12.56
N SER A 100 9.36 -3.17 11.71
CA SER A 100 10.77 -2.79 11.59
C SER A 100 11.22 -2.10 12.88
N THR A 101 12.20 -2.68 13.55
CA THR A 101 12.73 -2.15 14.81
C THR A 101 13.89 -1.20 14.59
N THR A 102 14.71 -1.43 13.55
CA THR A 102 15.96 -0.72 13.27
C THR A 102 15.82 0.40 12.25
N ALA A 103 14.77 0.39 11.41
CA ALA A 103 14.55 1.49 10.48
C ALA A 103 14.09 2.75 11.22
N THR A 104 14.63 3.89 10.78
CA THR A 104 14.24 5.22 11.24
C THR A 104 13.57 5.93 10.07
N ILE A 105 12.28 6.27 10.22
CA ILE A 105 11.58 7.13 9.27
C ILE A 105 11.66 8.57 9.76
N THR A 106 12.18 9.45 8.90
CA THR A 106 12.22 10.90 9.18
C THR A 106 11.07 11.60 8.45
N PRO A 107 10.26 12.44 9.12
CA PRO A 107 9.23 13.22 8.45
C PRO A 107 9.80 14.12 7.33
N HIS A 108 8.98 14.39 6.31
CA HIS A 108 9.31 15.26 5.19
C HIS A 108 10.55 14.84 4.38
N LYS A 109 10.93 13.55 4.43
CA LYS A 109 12.01 12.98 3.63
C LYS A 109 11.52 11.74 2.89
N TRP A 110 12.01 11.56 1.68
CA TRP A 110 11.75 10.38 0.87
C TRP A 110 12.50 9.16 1.43
N HIS A 111 11.77 8.08 1.65
CA HIS A 111 12.31 6.78 2.04
C HIS A 111 11.86 5.74 1.03
N HIS A 112 12.76 4.83 0.64
CA HIS A 112 12.37 3.64 -0.10
C HIS A 112 12.05 2.53 0.91
N VAL A 113 10.86 1.95 0.80
CA VAL A 113 10.40 0.87 1.66
C VAL A 113 10.10 -0.36 0.83
N CYS A 114 10.49 -1.53 1.33
CA CYS A 114 10.24 -2.81 0.68
C CYS A 114 9.82 -3.84 1.73
N VAL A 115 8.83 -4.66 1.37
CA VAL A 115 8.48 -5.90 2.08
C VAL A 115 8.63 -7.04 1.10
N VAL A 116 9.35 -8.08 1.52
CA VAL A 116 9.63 -9.26 0.70
C VAL A 116 9.00 -10.48 1.37
N HIS A 117 8.15 -11.19 0.64
CA HIS A 117 7.72 -12.53 1.01
C HIS A 117 8.61 -13.54 0.28
N HIS A 118 9.34 -14.34 1.06
CA HIS A 118 10.35 -15.27 0.54
C HIS A 118 9.81 -16.69 0.31
N GLY A 119 8.55 -16.97 0.66
CA GLY A 119 7.91 -18.27 0.41
C GLY A 119 8.32 -19.42 1.33
N ASP A 120 9.28 -19.21 2.23
CA ASP A 120 9.76 -20.25 3.15
C ASP A 120 8.85 -20.45 4.39
N ARG A 121 7.85 -19.58 4.56
CA ARG A 121 6.75 -19.67 5.53
C ARG A 121 5.51 -18.97 5.01
#